data_AF-A0A966AVR0-F1
#
_entry.id   AF-A0A966AVR0-F1
#
_cell.length_a   1.000
_cell.length_b   1.000
_cell.length_c   1.000
_cell.angle_alpha   90.00
_cell.angle_beta   90.00
_cell.angle_gamma   90.00
#
_symmetry.space_group_name_H-M   'P 1'
#
loop_
_entity.id
_entity.type
_entity.pdbx_description
1 polymer ?
#
loop_
_entity_poly.entity_id
_entity_poly.type
_entity_poly.pdbx_seq_one_letter_code
_entity_poly.pdbx_strand_id
1 'polypeptide(L)'
;MALGNRLRGFSALDATAGLIALGALGGVLWSPKLSNALAKANGSVKSVQVMVDVRRLSAADPEALVQDALASGRTSIIIRNQPAGSVKLIRVDDINRVLVQVQPDGSVVTAPDPNRANLGTLNARFVLEGDATVSKSGVVLAGTKLKVGTPVELEGALYRLNGIVSGVKVQ
;
A
#
# COMPACT_ATOMS: atom_id res chain seq x y z
N MET A 1 -57.49 -13.79 -13.98
CA MET A 1 -57.40 -13.52 -15.44
C MET A 1 -56.34 -12.48 -15.84
N ALA A 2 -55.59 -11.83 -14.93
CA ALA A 2 -54.66 -10.76 -15.29
C ALA A 2 -53.23 -11.21 -15.73
N LEU A 3 -52.84 -12.46 -15.46
CA LEU A 3 -51.48 -12.95 -15.78
C LEU A 3 -51.35 -13.39 -17.26
N GLY A 4 -52.41 -13.94 -17.84
CA GLY A 4 -52.40 -14.48 -19.21
C GLY A 4 -52.31 -13.42 -20.31
N ASN A 5 -52.75 -12.19 -20.05
CA ASN A 5 -52.66 -11.08 -21.02
C ASN A 5 -51.31 -10.35 -20.98
N ARG A 6 -50.51 -10.47 -19.92
CA ARG A 6 -49.16 -9.86 -19.86
C ARG A 6 -48.12 -10.61 -20.70
N LEU A 7 -48.34 -11.89 -20.96
CA LEU A 7 -47.42 -12.74 -21.73
C LEU A 7 -47.62 -12.62 -23.25
N ARG A 8 -48.76 -12.05 -23.72
CA ARG A 8 -49.03 -11.87 -25.16
C ARG A 8 -48.30 -10.69 -25.80
N GLY A 9 -47.73 -9.80 -24.98
CA GLY A 9 -46.94 -8.66 -25.43
C GLY A 9 -45.43 -8.86 -25.35
N PHE A 10 -44.96 -10.04 -24.92
CA PHE A 10 -43.53 -10.35 -24.85
C PHE A 10 -42.96 -10.42 -26.26
N SER A 11 -42.35 -9.32 -26.66
CA SER A 11 -41.65 -9.18 -27.93
C SER A 11 -40.32 -9.92 -27.87
N ALA A 12 -39.80 -10.36 -29.02
CA ALA A 12 -38.41 -10.81 -29.11
C ALA A 12 -37.44 -9.76 -28.54
N LEU A 13 -37.81 -8.48 -28.65
CA LEU A 13 -37.08 -7.35 -28.07
C LEU A 13 -37.04 -7.39 -26.54
N ASP A 14 -38.13 -7.78 -25.87
CA ASP A 14 -38.19 -7.90 -24.41
C ASP A 14 -37.35 -9.08 -23.92
N ALA A 15 -37.33 -10.18 -24.68
CA ALA A 15 -36.45 -11.31 -24.39
C ALA A 15 -34.96 -10.93 -24.53
N THR A 16 -34.62 -10.19 -25.59
CA THR A 16 -33.25 -9.66 -25.77
C THR A 16 -32.87 -8.68 -24.67
N ALA A 17 -33.76 -7.75 -24.30
CA ALA A 17 -33.54 -6.82 -23.20
C ALA A 17 -33.33 -7.56 -21.87
N GLY A 18 -34.11 -8.62 -21.60
CA GLY A 18 -33.94 -9.49 -20.44
C GLY A 18 -32.58 -10.19 -20.41
N LEU A 19 -32.13 -10.72 -21.54
CA LEU A 19 -30.81 -11.36 -21.65
C LEU A 19 -29.66 -10.36 -21.44
N ILE A 20 -29.77 -9.15 -21.99
CA ILE A 20 -28.79 -8.07 -21.77
C ILE A 20 -28.74 -7.69 -20.28
N ALA A 21 -29.90 -7.54 -19.64
CA ALA A 21 -29.99 -7.22 -18.21
C ALA A 21 -29.37 -8.32 -17.34
N LEU A 22 -29.62 -9.60 -17.64
CA LEU A 22 -29.00 -10.72 -16.95
C LEU A 22 -27.48 -10.76 -17.16
N GLY A 23 -27.01 -10.50 -18.39
CA GLY A 23 -25.59 -10.39 -18.70
C GLY A 23 -24.90 -9.26 -17.92
N ALA A 24 -25.55 -8.09 -17.84
CA ALA A 24 -25.05 -6.96 -17.07
C ALA A 24 -24.97 -7.27 -15.57
N LEU A 25 -26.00 -7.93 -15.00
CA LEU A 25 -26.00 -8.37 -13.60
C LEU A 25 -24.88 -9.39 -13.33
N GLY A 26 -24.72 -10.37 -14.21
CA GLY A 26 -23.61 -11.33 -14.13
C GLY A 26 -22.24 -10.64 -14.16
N GLY A 27 -22.08 -9.64 -15.04
CA GLY A 27 -20.85 -8.84 -15.12
C GLY A 27 -20.54 -8.06 -13.84
N VAL A 28 -21.55 -7.47 -13.19
CA VAL A 28 -21.37 -6.76 -11.90
C VAL A 28 -20.99 -7.72 -10.78
N LEU A 29 -21.63 -8.90 -10.72
CA LEU A 29 -21.35 -9.92 -9.71
C LEU A 29 -19.92 -10.48 -9.81
N TRP A 30 -19.36 -10.52 -11.02
CA TRP A 30 -17.97 -10.93 -11.24
C TRP A 30 -16.95 -9.80 -11.15
N SER A 31 -17.39 -8.58 -10.83
CA SER A 31 -16.47 -7.44 -10.79
C SER A 31 -15.46 -7.58 -9.63
N PRO A 32 -14.17 -7.30 -9.86
CA PRO A 32 -13.15 -7.34 -8.81
C PRO A 32 -13.46 -6.43 -7.61
N LYS A 33 -14.19 -5.33 -7.85
CA LYS A 33 -14.61 -4.39 -6.81
C LYS A 33 -15.59 -5.04 -5.84
N LEU A 34 -16.58 -5.79 -6.33
CA LEU A 34 -17.52 -6.50 -5.47
C LEU A 34 -16.84 -7.64 -4.72
N SER A 35 -15.98 -8.41 -5.40
CA SER A 35 -15.22 -9.49 -4.75
C SER A 35 -14.34 -8.96 -3.60
N ASN A 36 -13.66 -7.83 -3.79
CA ASN A 36 -12.87 -7.19 -2.74
C ASN A 36 -13.74 -6.64 -1.60
N ALA A 37 -14.91 -6.06 -1.91
CA ALA A 37 -15.84 -5.58 -0.89
C ALA A 37 -16.37 -6.73 -0.02
N LEU A 38 -16.72 -7.86 -0.62
CA LEU A 38 -17.13 -9.08 0.10
C LEU A 38 -15.99 -9.68 0.93
N ALA A 39 -14.75 -9.67 0.40
CA ALA A 39 -13.56 -10.13 1.11
C ALA A 39 -13.19 -9.23 2.31
N LYS A 40 -13.53 -7.94 2.27
CA LYS A 40 -13.45 -7.06 3.44
C LYS A 40 -14.57 -7.36 4.44
N ALA A 41 -15.81 -7.52 3.97
CA ALA A 41 -16.97 -7.77 4.82
C ALA A 41 -16.89 -9.10 5.59
N ASN A 42 -16.29 -10.13 4.98
CA ASN A 42 -16.09 -11.44 5.62
C ASN A 42 -14.82 -11.50 6.50
N GLY A 43 -14.05 -10.40 6.62
CA GLY A 43 -12.86 -10.29 7.46
C GLY A 43 -11.60 -10.99 6.93
N SER A 44 -11.63 -11.55 5.72
CA SER A 44 -10.46 -12.17 5.09
C SER A 44 -9.40 -11.14 4.68
N VAL A 45 -9.83 -9.90 4.38
CA VAL A 45 -8.97 -8.75 4.08
C VAL A 45 -9.05 -7.74 5.22
N LYS A 46 -7.89 -7.31 5.74
CA LYS A 46 -7.75 -6.32 6.81
C LYS A 46 -6.82 -5.19 6.38
N SER A 47 -6.98 -4.02 7.00
CA SER A 47 -6.00 -2.95 6.90
C SER A 47 -4.73 -3.35 7.64
N VAL A 48 -3.57 -3.22 7.00
CA VAL A 48 -2.27 -3.52 7.59
C VAL A 48 -1.33 -2.33 7.41
N GLN A 49 -0.55 -2.04 8.44
CA GLN A 49 0.59 -1.13 8.37
C GLN A 49 1.85 -1.90 7.99
N VAL A 50 2.54 -1.42 6.96
CA VAL A 50 3.83 -1.93 6.50
C VAL A 50 4.85 -0.82 6.69
N MET A 51 5.92 -1.11 7.43
CA MET A 51 7.06 -0.21 7.58
C MET A 51 8.15 -0.65 6.61
N VAL A 52 8.63 0.28 5.79
CA VAL A 52 9.68 0.04 4.80
C VAL A 52 10.82 1.00 5.09
N ASP A 53 11.98 0.45 5.44
CA ASP A 53 13.20 1.23 5.66
C ASP A 53 13.90 1.41 4.30
N VAL A 54 14.05 2.66 3.88
CA VAL A 54 14.91 3.10 2.78
C VAL A 54 16.18 3.65 3.41
N ARG A 55 17.34 3.11 3.03
CA ARG A 55 18.63 3.47 3.63
C ARG A 55 19.66 3.77 2.57
N ARG A 56 20.50 4.77 2.83
CA ARG A 56 21.61 5.21 1.97
C ARG A 56 21.17 5.53 0.54
N LEU A 57 19.97 6.08 0.38
CA LEU A 57 19.53 6.58 -0.91
C LEU A 57 20.20 7.93 -1.15
N SER A 58 20.88 8.09 -2.28
CA SER A 58 21.38 9.39 -2.72
C SER A 58 20.25 10.21 -3.32
N ALA A 59 20.03 11.42 -2.83
CA ALA A 59 19.07 12.38 -3.36
C ALA A 59 19.66 13.79 -3.27
N ALA A 60 19.50 14.58 -4.33
CA ALA A 60 19.97 15.97 -4.34
C ALA A 60 19.30 16.81 -3.24
N ASP A 61 18.01 16.56 -3.00
CA ASP A 61 17.25 17.14 -1.90
C ASP A 61 16.38 16.02 -1.25
N PRO A 62 16.90 15.34 -0.22
CA PRO A 62 16.16 14.29 0.49
C PRO A 62 14.88 14.80 1.16
N GLU A 63 14.88 16.05 1.63
CA GLU A 63 13.75 16.64 2.36
C GLU A 63 12.61 16.95 1.39
N ALA A 64 12.90 17.56 0.25
CA ALA A 64 11.91 17.79 -0.80
C ALA A 64 11.31 16.47 -1.32
N LEU A 65 12.12 15.42 -1.51
CA LEU A 65 11.62 14.10 -1.92
C LEU A 65 10.61 13.54 -0.91
N VAL A 66 10.89 13.65 0.39
CA VAL A 66 9.98 13.19 1.45
C VAL A 66 8.70 14.03 1.47
N GLN A 67 8.81 15.36 1.33
CA GLN A 67 7.67 16.27 1.24
C GLN A 67 6.76 15.90 0.05
N ASP A 68 7.34 15.68 -1.13
CA ASP A 68 6.61 15.27 -2.33
C ASP A 68 5.91 13.92 -2.15
N ALA A 69 6.59 12.94 -1.54
CA ALA A 69 5.99 11.65 -1.23
C ALA A 69 4.79 11.79 -0.29
N LEU A 70 4.92 12.60 0.77
CA LEU A 70 3.85 12.89 1.73
C LEU A 70 2.68 13.64 1.08
N ALA A 71 2.96 14.62 0.22
CA ALA A 71 1.96 15.39 -0.51
C ALA A 71 1.16 14.52 -1.49
N SER A 72 1.81 13.55 -2.15
CA SER A 72 1.13 12.52 -2.94
C SER A 72 0.19 11.67 -2.08
N GLY A 73 0.56 11.40 -0.83
CA GLY A 73 -0.21 10.59 0.13
C GLY A 73 -0.34 9.11 -0.25
N ARG A 74 0.22 8.69 -1.39
CA ARG A 74 0.21 7.32 -1.89
C ARG A 74 1.50 7.01 -2.65
N THR A 75 1.87 5.73 -2.66
CA THR A 75 3.00 5.21 -3.44
C THR A 75 2.66 3.82 -3.95
N SER A 76 3.20 3.47 -5.11
CA SER A 76 3.14 2.10 -5.62
C SER A 76 4.18 1.25 -4.89
N ILE A 77 3.78 0.06 -4.45
CA ILE A 77 4.70 -0.92 -3.89
C ILE A 77 4.99 -1.99 -4.94
N ILE A 78 6.26 -2.27 -5.15
CA ILE A 78 6.74 -3.32 -6.05
C ILE A 78 7.43 -4.36 -5.18
N ILE A 79 7.03 -5.61 -5.31
CA ILE A 79 7.58 -6.72 -4.52
C ILE A 79 8.17 -7.71 -5.52
N ARG A 80 9.49 -7.98 -5.42
CA ARG A 80 10.19 -8.91 -6.34
C ARG A 80 9.96 -8.58 -7.82
N ASN A 81 10.11 -7.32 -8.20
CA ASN A 81 9.87 -6.81 -9.56
C ASN A 81 8.43 -7.04 -10.08
N GLN A 82 7.47 -7.28 -9.18
CA GLN A 82 6.05 -7.39 -9.52
C GLN A 82 5.29 -6.21 -8.90
N PRO A 83 4.49 -5.46 -9.68
CA PRO A 83 3.68 -4.39 -9.15
C PRO A 83 2.62 -4.98 -8.21
N ALA A 84 2.68 -4.59 -6.93
CA ALA A 84 1.78 -5.05 -5.87
C ALA A 84 0.70 -4.02 -5.53
N GLY A 85 0.54 -3.00 -6.38
CA GLY A 85 -0.53 -2.00 -6.28
C GLY A 85 -0.12 -0.74 -5.52
N SER A 86 -1.09 0.17 -5.36
CA SER A 86 -0.91 1.44 -4.67
C SER A 86 -1.32 1.32 -3.21
N VAL A 87 -0.45 1.76 -2.31
CA VAL A 87 -0.68 1.83 -0.86
C VAL A 87 -0.70 3.29 -0.40
N LYS A 88 -1.41 3.55 0.69
CA LYS A 88 -1.47 4.88 1.31
C LYS A 88 -0.19 5.13 2.10
N LEU A 89 0.42 6.29 1.94
CA LEU A 89 1.52 6.74 2.79
C LEU A 89 0.95 7.45 4.00
N ILE A 90 1.23 6.93 5.19
CA ILE A 90 0.73 7.51 6.46
C ILE A 90 1.70 8.56 6.99
N ARG A 91 3.00 8.22 7.00
CA ARG A 91 4.09 9.12 7.42
C ARG A 91 5.44 8.58 6.96
N VAL A 92 6.45 9.42 7.10
CA VAL A 92 7.85 9.07 6.89
C VAL A 92 8.62 9.42 8.17
N ASP A 93 9.20 8.42 8.81
CA ASP A 93 9.99 8.59 10.04
C ASP A 93 11.48 8.74 9.69
N ASP A 94 12.19 9.71 10.29
CA ASP A 94 13.65 9.80 10.21
C ASP A 94 14.29 8.64 11.01
N ILE A 95 15.14 7.85 10.37
CA ILE A 95 15.87 6.73 10.99
C ILE A 95 17.39 6.92 10.94
N ASN A 96 17.86 8.14 10.71
CA ASN A 96 19.27 8.45 10.74
C ASN A 96 19.88 8.24 12.14
N ARG A 97 21.14 7.79 12.16
CA ARG A 97 21.91 7.61 13.40
C ARG A 97 22.26 8.95 14.04
N VAL A 98 22.05 9.08 15.34
CA VAL A 98 22.52 10.23 16.12
C VAL A 98 23.99 10.03 16.51
N LEU A 99 24.71 11.13 16.69
CA LEU A 99 26.01 11.13 17.35
C LEU A 99 25.81 10.91 18.85
N VAL A 100 26.72 10.18 19.46
CA VAL A 100 26.69 9.84 20.88
C VAL A 100 28.06 10.14 21.48
N GLN A 101 28.10 10.88 22.58
CA GLN A 101 29.32 11.19 23.32
C GLN A 101 29.12 10.92 24.81
N VAL A 102 30.13 10.31 25.44
CA VAL A 102 30.20 10.14 26.89
C VAL A 102 31.01 11.30 27.47
N GLN A 103 30.46 11.95 28.50
CA GLN A 103 31.07 13.10 29.16
C GLN A 103 31.96 12.66 30.34
N PRO A 104 32.87 13.52 30.83
CA PRO A 104 33.76 13.20 31.95
C PRO A 104 33.04 12.85 33.26
N ASP A 105 31.81 13.31 33.46
CA ASP A 105 30.95 12.98 34.59
C ASP A 105 30.19 11.65 34.44
N GLY A 106 30.41 10.94 33.32
CA GLY A 106 29.75 9.69 32.98
C GLY A 106 28.38 9.85 32.30
N SER A 107 27.91 11.08 32.08
CA SER A 107 26.65 11.31 31.36
C SER A 107 26.79 11.05 29.86
N VAL A 108 25.67 10.77 29.18
CA VAL A 108 25.61 10.52 27.73
C VAL A 108 24.80 11.63 27.06
N VAL A 109 25.40 12.27 26.06
CA VAL A 109 24.75 13.29 25.24
C VAL A 109 24.57 12.76 23.83
N THR A 110 23.42 13.07 23.22
CA THR A 110 23.14 12.74 21.82
C THR A 110 22.83 14.00 21.02
N ALA A 111 23.26 14.01 19.75
CA ALA A 111 22.99 15.11 18.84
C ALA A 111 22.76 14.59 17.41
N PRO A 112 21.96 15.29 16.59
CA PRO A 112 21.94 15.06 15.14
C PRO A 112 23.35 15.22 14.55
N ASP A 113 23.68 14.41 13.55
CA ASP A 113 24.95 14.54 12.83
C ASP A 113 24.90 15.78 11.91
N PRO A 114 25.76 16.80 12.12
CA PRO A 114 25.74 18.02 11.32
C PRO A 114 26.14 17.77 9.85
N ASN A 115 26.84 16.67 9.55
CA ASN A 115 27.22 16.35 8.18
C ASN A 115 26.03 15.90 7.33
N ARG A 116 24.90 15.51 7.95
CA ARG A 116 23.70 15.06 7.23
C ARG A 116 23.26 16.04 6.14
N ALA A 117 23.29 17.34 6.44
CA ALA A 117 22.90 18.40 5.52
C ALA A 117 23.77 18.42 4.24
N ASN A 118 25.01 17.97 4.33
CA ASN A 118 25.97 17.99 3.21
C ASN A 118 26.07 16.65 2.47
N LEU A 119 25.58 15.56 3.05
CA LEU A 119 25.75 14.21 2.49
C LEU A 119 24.70 13.84 1.44
N GLY A 120 23.56 14.54 1.37
CA GLY A 120 22.50 14.25 0.40
C GLY A 120 21.96 12.80 0.48
N THR A 121 21.98 12.20 1.67
CA THR A 121 21.53 10.81 1.86
C THR A 121 20.22 10.75 2.63
N LEU A 122 19.27 9.98 2.10
CA LEU A 122 18.02 9.67 2.78
C LEU A 122 18.14 8.34 3.53
N ASN A 123 17.89 8.39 4.84
CA ASN A 123 17.60 7.23 5.68
C ASN A 123 16.25 7.44 6.34
N ALA A 124 15.22 6.81 5.80
CA ALA A 124 13.84 7.05 6.19
C ALA A 124 13.04 5.76 6.28
N ARG A 125 12.07 5.72 7.18
CA ARG A 125 11.07 4.66 7.27
C ARG A 125 9.74 5.17 6.73
N PHE A 126 9.31 4.60 5.63
CA PHE A 126 7.99 4.86 5.07
C PHE A 126 6.99 3.96 5.79
N VAL A 127 5.97 4.56 6.39
CA VAL A 127 4.89 3.85 7.05
C VAL A 127 3.68 3.87 6.12
N LEU A 128 3.39 2.70 5.58
CA LEU A 128 2.39 2.49 4.53
C LEU A 128 1.18 1.76 5.09
N GLU A 129 0.01 2.08 4.58
CA GLU A 129 -1.25 1.40 4.89
C GLU A 129 -1.82 0.79 3.61
N GLY A 130 -2.13 -0.50 3.67
CA GLY A 130 -2.69 -1.26 2.56
C GLY A 130 -3.64 -2.34 3.02
N ASP A 131 -4.51 -2.76 2.12
CA ASP A 131 -5.38 -3.91 2.34
C ASP A 131 -4.58 -5.20 2.10
N ALA A 132 -4.66 -6.13 3.05
CA ALA A 132 -3.98 -7.42 2.95
C ALA A 132 -4.80 -8.57 3.51
N THR A 133 -4.61 -9.76 2.95
CA THR A 133 -5.18 -10.98 3.51
C THR A 133 -4.33 -11.44 4.69
N VAL A 134 -4.95 -11.58 5.86
CA VAL A 134 -4.26 -12.05 7.08
C VAL A 134 -4.57 -13.53 7.28
N SER A 135 -3.54 -14.37 7.23
CA SER A 135 -3.65 -15.82 7.43
C SER A 135 -2.78 -16.29 8.59
N LYS A 136 -2.95 -17.55 9.02
CA LYS A 136 -2.05 -18.20 10.00
C LYS A 136 -0.56 -18.15 9.56
N SER A 137 -0.31 -18.07 8.25
CA SER A 137 1.04 -18.07 7.69
C SER A 137 1.67 -16.67 7.54
N GLY A 138 0.92 -15.62 7.89
CA GLY A 138 1.35 -14.22 7.78
C GLY A 138 0.41 -13.36 6.93
N VAL A 139 0.89 -12.15 6.66
CA VAL A 139 0.19 -11.10 5.90
C VAL A 139 0.52 -11.23 4.42
N VAL A 140 -0.51 -11.20 3.57
CA VAL A 140 -0.40 -11.29 2.11
C VAL A 140 -0.92 -10.01 1.50
N LEU A 141 -0.03 -9.21 0.91
CA LEU A 141 -0.36 -7.99 0.19
C LEU A 141 -0.26 -8.26 -1.31
N ALA A 142 -1.36 -8.00 -2.04
CA ALA A 142 -1.47 -8.24 -3.49
C ALA A 142 -0.94 -9.62 -3.93
N GLY A 143 -1.36 -10.68 -3.23
CA GLY A 143 -0.97 -12.06 -3.56
C GLY A 143 0.44 -12.47 -3.11
N THR A 144 1.25 -11.55 -2.58
CA THR A 144 2.60 -11.85 -2.09
C THR A 144 2.67 -11.81 -0.56
N LYS A 145 3.24 -12.86 0.04
CA LYS A 145 3.52 -12.89 1.48
C LYS A 145 4.54 -11.82 1.83
N LEU A 146 4.16 -10.90 2.70
CA LEU A 146 5.01 -9.82 3.15
C LEU A 146 5.56 -10.14 4.54
N LYS A 147 6.88 -10.15 4.65
CA LYS A 147 7.61 -10.43 5.90
C LYS A 147 8.68 -9.39 6.14
N VAL A 148 9.07 -9.21 7.40
CA VAL A 148 10.27 -8.43 7.74
C VAL A 148 11.48 -9.01 7.00
N GLY A 149 12.30 -8.15 6.41
CA GLY A 149 13.43 -8.52 5.54
C GLY A 149 13.08 -8.69 4.07
N THR A 150 11.80 -8.57 3.68
CA THR A 150 11.42 -8.64 2.26
C THR A 150 11.91 -7.39 1.52
N PRO A 151 12.69 -7.53 0.44
CA PRO A 151 13.04 -6.39 -0.40
C PRO A 151 11.83 -5.93 -1.20
N VAL A 152 11.60 -4.63 -1.20
CA VAL A 152 10.50 -3.97 -1.90
C VAL A 152 11.01 -2.67 -2.52
N GLU A 153 10.28 -2.16 -3.49
CA GLU A 153 10.53 -0.85 -4.04
C GLU A 153 9.28 0.01 -3.86
N LEU A 154 9.50 1.28 -3.52
CA LEU A 154 8.45 2.29 -3.43
C LEU A 154 8.58 3.21 -4.63
N GLU A 155 7.55 3.26 -5.45
CA GLU A 155 7.53 4.07 -6.66
C GLU A 155 6.49 5.19 -6.51
N GLY A 156 6.93 6.41 -6.79
CA GLY A 156 6.13 7.61 -6.87
C GLY A 156 6.32 8.28 -8.23
N ALA A 157 5.78 9.48 -8.41
CA ALA A 157 5.91 10.20 -9.69
C ALA A 157 7.36 10.56 -10.04
N LEU A 158 8.16 10.92 -9.01
CA LEU A 158 9.52 11.43 -9.18
C LEU A 158 10.59 10.53 -8.54
N TYR A 159 10.20 9.37 -8.01
CA TYR A 159 11.12 8.51 -7.28
C TYR A 159 10.82 7.03 -7.47
N ARG A 160 11.88 6.23 -7.36
CA ARG A 160 11.81 4.78 -7.18
C ARG A 160 12.85 4.37 -6.15
N LEU A 161 12.40 3.99 -4.96
CA LEU A 161 13.24 3.79 -3.79
C LEU A 161 13.36 2.31 -3.47
N ASN A 162 14.59 1.82 -3.36
CA ASN A 162 14.85 0.48 -2.85
C ASN A 162 14.74 0.47 -1.32
N GLY A 163 13.91 -0.42 -0.78
CA GLY A 163 13.68 -0.53 0.65
C GLY A 163 13.57 -1.97 1.12
N ILE A 164 13.64 -2.14 2.44
CA ILE A 164 13.42 -3.43 3.10
C ILE A 164 12.25 -3.28 4.06
N VAL A 165 11.32 -4.23 4.03
CA VAL A 165 10.25 -4.27 5.03
C VAL A 165 10.86 -4.47 6.42
N SER A 166 10.69 -3.49 7.29
CA SER A 166 11.21 -3.50 8.66
C SER A 166 10.15 -3.87 9.70
N GLY A 167 8.87 -3.81 9.32
CA GLY A 167 7.76 -4.19 10.20
C GLY A 167 6.45 -4.38 9.45
N VAL A 168 5.59 -5.23 10.01
CA VAL A 168 4.21 -5.43 9.55
C VAL A 168 3.30 -5.51 10.77
N LYS A 169 2.24 -4.70 10.80
CA LYS A 169 1.25 -4.66 11.88
C LYS A 169 -0.15 -4.78 11.31
N VAL A 170 -0.96 -5.68 11.85
CA VAL A 170 -2.38 -5.77 11.54
C VAL A 170 -3.11 -4.72 12.36
N GLN A 171 -3.97 -3.92 11.73
CA GLN A 171 -4.87 -3.00 12.43
C GLN A 171 -6.18 -3.68 12.82
#